data_AF-A0A533QR55-F1
#
_entry.id   AF-A0A533QR55-F1
#
_cell.length_a   1.000
_cell.length_b   1.000
_cell.length_c   1.000
_cell.angle_alpha   90.00
_cell.angle_beta   90.00
_cell.angle_gamma   90.00
#
_symmetry.space_group_name_H-M   'P 1'
#
loop_
_entity.id
_entity.type
_entity.pdbx_description
1 polymer ?
#
loop_
_entity_poly.entity_id
_entity_poly.type
_entity_poly.pdbx_seq_one_letter_code
_entity_poly.pdbx_strand_id
1 'polypeptide(L)'
;MSVSAGRRESASAVVTEGRFESLSEALEEWFERPLTDLPEALRQRVEHEFLPFTWDLLSPEQRRDFTQQWDYKNDPATEPERQAAWDLVARRLEVEGKMREWEHTCAGTATELATKEARLAELREEITKIDLAEKHMSGKERSEKVRRGDRPDESARTDEDFPYIAYPRAMKRLRERLGATREEVAAWVFWGETQGGLVAYTNANELDPPPKFAFFYTMGDDYISPLMACWFRRDDIEAFEPDERYITGKTLIERWGNEPHIEPKAFVLAKIEESRLLDIHPNYGGTRATWPEREEFPPLESGLFALSQVKAIEAEDFGIGTPPVPDAKPAGHLNHDPVLQAKANAIAQDMLKNNRRAIVTRDRVASILARQEAMDVGTVTRRIRKRW
;
A
#
# COMPACT_ATOMS: atom_id res chain seq x y z
N MET A 1 -48.08 5.74 -0.13
CA MET A 1 -47.57 5.15 1.11
C MET A 1 -46.05 5.15 1.02
N SER A 2 -45.42 6.08 1.73
CA SER A 2 -43.97 6.29 1.75
C SER A 2 -43.27 5.12 2.44
N VAL A 3 -42.19 4.62 1.84
CA VAL A 3 -41.25 3.71 2.50
C VAL A 3 -40.02 4.52 2.86
N SER A 4 -39.78 4.64 4.16
CA SER A 4 -38.69 5.38 4.78
C SER A 4 -37.34 4.73 4.49
N ALA A 5 -36.41 5.54 3.98
CA ALA A 5 -35.00 5.20 3.87
C ALA A 5 -34.38 5.06 5.28
N GLY A 6 -33.91 3.86 5.60
CA GLY A 6 -33.16 3.58 6.82
C GLY A 6 -31.74 4.13 6.68
N ARG A 7 -31.47 5.23 7.37
CA ARG A 7 -30.15 5.80 7.63
C ARG A 7 -29.34 4.77 8.43
N ARG A 8 -28.32 4.14 7.84
CA ARG A 8 -27.30 3.39 8.60
C ARG A 8 -26.32 4.41 9.17
N GLU A 9 -26.49 4.71 10.45
CA GLU A 9 -25.48 5.42 11.24
C GLU A 9 -24.30 4.48 11.47
N SER A 10 -23.17 4.77 10.82
CA SER A 10 -21.88 4.18 11.13
C SER A 10 -21.38 4.75 12.44
N ALA A 11 -21.43 3.96 13.50
CA ALA A 11 -20.87 4.30 14.80
C ALA A 11 -19.36 4.01 14.80
N SER A 12 -18.53 5.02 14.53
CA SER A 12 -17.19 5.18 15.15
C SER A 12 -16.65 6.58 14.86
N ALA A 13 -17.39 7.59 15.30
CA ALA A 13 -16.84 8.89 15.61
C ALA A 13 -17.04 9.06 17.12
N VAL A 14 -15.99 9.45 17.84
CA VAL A 14 -16.19 10.00 19.18
C VAL A 14 -16.84 11.36 18.97
N VAL A 15 -18.17 11.35 18.88
CA VAL A 15 -18.99 12.55 18.74
C VAL A 15 -19.09 13.18 20.12
N THR A 16 -18.15 14.06 20.42
CA THR A 16 -18.38 15.13 21.41
C THR A 16 -18.76 16.38 20.60
N GLU A 17 -20.05 16.72 20.61
CA GLU A 17 -20.61 17.96 20.02
C GLU A 17 -20.42 18.19 18.50
N GLY A 18 -20.69 17.17 17.66
CA GLY A 18 -21.12 17.39 16.26
C GLY A 18 -20.20 18.21 15.33
N ARG A 19 -18.95 18.46 15.73
CA ARG A 19 -17.97 19.22 14.98
C ARG A 19 -16.83 18.27 14.61
N PHE A 20 -16.43 18.31 13.33
CA PHE A 20 -15.26 17.60 12.88
C PHE A 20 -14.04 18.06 13.68
N GLU A 21 -13.34 17.14 14.32
CA GLU A 21 -12.10 17.41 15.03
C GLU A 21 -10.93 17.10 14.10
N SER A 22 -10.17 18.11 13.72
CA SER A 22 -8.96 17.91 12.90
C SER A 22 -7.89 17.17 13.69
N LEU A 23 -7.33 16.11 13.09
CA LEU A 23 -6.15 15.40 13.60
C LEU A 23 -4.90 16.25 13.49
N SER A 24 -4.73 16.99 12.39
CA SER A 24 -3.54 17.83 12.19
C SER A 24 -3.49 18.94 13.25
N GLU A 25 -4.60 19.63 13.50
CA GLU A 25 -4.71 20.62 14.57
C GLU A 25 -4.49 19.99 15.96
N ALA A 26 -5.06 18.81 16.22
CA ALA A 26 -4.93 18.14 17.51
C ALA A 26 -3.49 17.65 17.81
N LEU A 27 -2.70 17.37 16.78
CA LEU A 27 -1.37 16.76 16.89
C LEU A 27 -0.20 17.71 16.58
N GLU A 28 -0.48 18.98 16.27
CA GLU A 28 0.52 19.98 15.83
C GLU A 28 1.74 20.08 16.75
N GLU A 29 1.53 20.08 18.08
CA GLU A 29 2.61 20.16 19.07
C GLU A 29 3.26 18.80 19.41
N TRP A 30 2.73 17.71 18.86
CA TRP A 30 3.06 16.34 19.23
C TRP A 30 3.83 15.58 18.15
N PHE A 31 3.87 16.08 16.91
CA PHE A 31 4.52 15.40 15.79
C PHE A 31 5.99 15.04 16.01
N GLU A 32 6.72 15.79 16.83
CA GLU A 32 8.13 15.53 17.15
C GLU A 32 8.31 14.52 18.29
N ARG A 33 7.22 14.06 18.94
CA ARG A 33 7.27 13.25 20.17
C ARG A 33 6.92 11.79 19.92
N PRO A 34 7.44 10.84 20.72
CA PRO A 34 7.04 9.44 20.63
C PRO A 34 5.59 9.25 21.10
N LEU A 35 4.97 8.14 20.69
CA LEU A 35 3.56 7.82 20.99
C LEU A 35 3.27 7.81 22.50
N THR A 36 4.26 7.39 23.30
CA THR A 36 4.18 7.33 24.76
C THR A 36 4.01 8.69 25.43
N ASP A 37 4.43 9.76 24.76
CA ASP A 37 4.39 11.12 25.32
C ASP A 37 3.06 11.82 25.01
N LEU A 38 2.25 11.26 24.10
CA LEU A 38 0.94 11.80 23.79
C LEU A 38 -0.01 11.62 25.00
N PRO A 39 -0.88 12.61 25.26
CA PRO A 39 -2.01 12.43 26.15
C PRO A 39 -2.82 11.19 25.77
N GLU A 40 -3.34 10.48 26.76
CA GLU A 40 -4.00 9.18 26.57
C GLU A 40 -5.10 9.21 25.48
N ALA A 41 -5.91 10.27 25.44
CA ALA A 41 -6.95 10.44 24.43
C ALA A 41 -6.39 10.58 23.00
N LEU A 42 -5.30 11.32 22.82
CA LEU A 42 -4.64 11.47 21.52
C LEU A 42 -3.89 10.19 21.13
N ARG A 43 -3.31 9.49 22.10
CA ARG A 43 -2.65 8.21 21.87
C ARG A 43 -3.62 7.17 21.30
N GLN A 44 -4.77 6.99 21.95
CA GLN A 44 -5.80 6.05 21.49
C GLN A 44 -6.31 6.41 20.09
N ARG A 45 -6.48 7.71 19.83
CA ARG A 45 -6.90 8.21 18.51
C ARG A 45 -5.83 7.94 17.45
N VAL A 46 -4.56 8.19 17.74
CA VAL A 46 -3.45 7.86 16.84
C VAL A 46 -3.36 6.35 16.60
N GLU A 47 -3.46 5.53 17.64
CA GLU A 47 -3.41 4.06 17.53
C GLU A 47 -4.54 3.49 16.66
N HIS A 48 -5.71 4.14 16.64
CA HIS A 48 -6.83 3.75 15.79
C HIS A 48 -6.67 4.28 14.35
N GLU A 49 -6.40 5.57 14.20
CA GLU A 49 -6.46 6.25 12.90
C GLU A 49 -5.21 6.06 12.03
N PHE A 50 -4.05 5.72 12.62
CA PHE A 50 -2.81 5.53 11.87
C PHE A 50 -2.62 4.13 11.31
N LEU A 51 -3.50 3.16 11.64
CA LEU A 51 -3.38 1.79 11.14
C LEU A 51 -3.34 1.73 9.60
N PRO A 52 -2.41 0.96 9.00
CA PRO A 52 -1.50 -0.02 9.61
C PRO A 52 -0.15 0.56 10.08
N PHE A 53 0.08 1.86 9.92
CA PHE A 53 1.31 2.52 10.32
C PHE A 53 1.34 2.75 11.83
N THR A 54 2.49 2.50 12.45
CA THR A 54 2.68 2.87 13.87
C THR A 54 3.33 4.24 13.94
N TRP A 55 2.77 5.14 14.76
CA TRP A 55 3.25 6.51 14.98
C TRP A 55 4.78 6.62 15.11
N ASP A 56 5.41 5.74 15.90
CA ASP A 56 6.85 5.75 16.15
C ASP A 56 7.72 5.29 14.96
N LEU A 57 7.13 4.71 13.93
CA LEU A 57 7.83 4.37 12.68
C LEU A 57 7.79 5.50 11.64
N LEU A 58 6.94 6.51 11.85
CA LEU A 58 6.83 7.67 10.96
C LEU A 58 7.70 8.81 11.46
N SER A 59 8.36 9.51 10.55
CA SER A 59 9.03 10.78 10.83
C SER A 59 8.00 11.87 11.19
N PRO A 60 8.40 12.96 11.87
CA PRO A 60 7.51 14.06 12.18
C PRO A 60 6.81 14.67 10.95
N GLU A 61 7.53 14.77 9.83
CA GLU A 61 6.98 15.21 8.55
C GLU A 61 5.95 14.22 8.00
N GLN A 62 6.25 12.92 8.02
CA GLN A 62 5.29 11.88 7.61
C GLN A 62 4.02 11.87 8.47
N ARG A 63 4.14 12.16 9.77
CA ARG A 63 2.97 12.28 10.66
C ARG A 63 2.13 13.50 10.29
N ARG A 64 2.74 14.65 10.01
CA ARG A 64 2.03 15.85 9.52
C ARG A 64 1.29 15.56 8.23
N ASP A 65 1.98 15.01 7.23
CA ASP A 65 1.40 14.66 5.93
C ASP A 65 0.22 13.69 6.07
N PHE A 66 0.37 12.67 6.92
CA PHE A 66 -0.69 11.70 7.19
C PHE A 66 -1.92 12.37 7.80
N THR A 67 -1.74 13.22 8.82
CA THR A 67 -2.88 13.88 9.48
C THR A 67 -3.59 14.88 8.57
N GLN A 68 -2.86 15.61 7.73
CA GLN A 68 -3.46 16.53 6.75
C GLN A 68 -4.28 15.77 5.71
N GLN A 69 -3.79 14.62 5.25
CA GLN A 69 -4.55 13.75 4.35
C GLN A 69 -5.77 13.13 5.02
N TRP A 70 -5.63 12.70 6.28
CA TRP A 70 -6.75 12.19 7.07
C TRP A 70 -7.81 13.28 7.25
N ASP A 71 -7.40 14.52 7.54
CA ASP A 71 -8.31 15.64 7.70
C ASP A 71 -9.02 15.98 6.40
N TYR A 72 -8.26 16.13 5.31
CA TYR A 72 -8.83 16.38 3.99
C TYR A 72 -9.84 15.30 3.59
N LYS A 73 -9.71 14.06 4.08
CA LYS A 73 -10.60 12.93 3.79
C LYS A 73 -11.82 12.84 4.72
N ASN A 74 -11.67 13.21 5.99
CA ASN A 74 -12.72 13.00 6.99
C ASN A 74 -13.49 14.29 7.33
N ASP A 75 -12.97 15.45 6.92
CA ASP A 75 -13.70 16.71 7.04
C ASP A 75 -14.92 16.69 6.10
N PRO A 76 -16.16 16.86 6.62
CA PRO A 76 -17.34 17.02 5.80
C PRO A 76 -17.30 18.28 4.92
N ALA A 77 -16.51 19.29 5.28
CA ALA A 77 -16.39 20.52 4.50
C ALA A 77 -15.70 20.32 3.15
N THR A 78 -14.81 19.33 3.04
CA THR A 78 -14.10 18.99 1.79
C THR A 78 -14.81 17.91 0.97
N GLU A 79 -15.89 17.30 1.48
CA GLU A 79 -16.69 16.29 0.75
C GLU A 79 -17.21 16.76 -0.62
N PRO A 80 -17.76 17.99 -0.78
CA PRO A 80 -18.23 18.44 -2.08
C PRO A 80 -17.12 18.50 -3.14
N GLU A 81 -15.90 18.84 -2.74
CA GLU A 81 -14.73 18.89 -3.61
C GLU A 81 -14.26 17.48 -3.98
N ARG A 82 -14.14 16.58 -2.99
CA ARG A 82 -13.79 15.17 -3.22
C ARG A 82 -14.79 14.49 -4.15
N GLN A 83 -16.08 14.74 -3.96
CA GLN A 83 -17.14 14.19 -4.81
C GLN A 83 -17.05 14.76 -6.23
N ALA A 84 -16.81 16.06 -6.39
CA ALA A 84 -16.62 16.66 -7.71
C ALA A 84 -15.40 16.09 -8.45
N ALA A 85 -14.31 15.82 -7.73
CA ALA A 85 -13.10 15.20 -8.29
C ALA A 85 -13.38 13.76 -8.73
N TRP A 86 -14.06 12.99 -7.88
CA TRP A 86 -14.48 11.63 -8.19
C TRP A 86 -15.41 11.56 -9.40
N ASP A 87 -16.44 12.41 -9.45
CA ASP A 87 -17.42 12.45 -10.55
C ASP A 87 -16.74 12.76 -11.89
N LEU A 88 -15.72 13.61 -11.86
CA LEU A 88 -14.95 13.99 -13.04
C LEU A 88 -14.10 12.82 -13.55
N VAL A 89 -13.39 12.11 -12.67
CA VAL A 89 -12.63 10.90 -13.02
C VAL A 89 -13.54 9.79 -13.53
N ALA A 90 -14.67 9.55 -12.85
CA ALA A 90 -15.67 8.58 -13.29
C ALA A 90 -16.21 8.91 -14.69
N ARG A 91 -16.47 10.20 -14.96
CA ARG A 91 -16.92 10.66 -16.27
C ARG A 91 -15.85 10.47 -17.35
N ARG A 92 -14.58 10.73 -17.05
CA ARG A 92 -13.45 10.47 -17.97
C ARG A 92 -13.42 9.00 -18.39
N LEU A 93 -13.46 8.09 -17.42
CA LEU A 93 -13.42 6.65 -17.67
C LEU A 93 -14.61 6.18 -18.51
N GLU A 94 -15.81 6.72 -18.27
CA GLU A 94 -17.00 6.43 -19.06
C GLU A 94 -16.83 6.87 -20.53
N VAL A 95 -16.29 8.06 -20.76
CA VAL A 95 -16.07 8.62 -22.11
C VAL A 95 -15.00 7.84 -22.85
N GLU A 96 -13.89 7.49 -22.20
CA GLU A 96 -12.83 6.64 -22.77
C GLU A 96 -13.32 5.22 -23.07
N GLY A 97 -14.19 4.67 -22.23
CA GLY A 97 -14.90 3.41 -22.48
C GLY A 97 -15.69 3.46 -23.78
N LYS A 98 -16.54 4.49 -23.95
CA LYS A 98 -17.32 4.71 -25.17
C LYS A 98 -16.43 4.92 -26.38
N MET A 99 -15.31 5.63 -26.26
CA MET A 99 -14.37 5.79 -27.36
C MET A 99 -13.83 4.44 -27.84
N ARG A 100 -13.42 3.55 -26.92
CA ARG A 100 -12.95 2.21 -27.27
C ARG A 100 -14.02 1.38 -27.97
N GLU A 101 -15.27 1.43 -27.50
CA GLU A 101 -16.41 0.75 -28.16
C GLU A 101 -16.62 1.24 -29.60
N TRP A 102 -16.60 2.56 -29.80
CA TRP A 102 -16.73 3.16 -31.12
C TRP A 102 -15.53 2.84 -32.02
N GLU A 103 -14.31 2.82 -31.48
CA GLU A 103 -13.10 2.42 -32.21
C GLU A 103 -13.17 0.97 -32.70
N HIS A 104 -13.74 0.06 -31.91
CA HIS A 104 -13.90 -1.36 -32.26
C HIS A 104 -15.11 -1.64 -33.17
N THR A 105 -16.06 -0.72 -33.27
CA THR A 105 -17.22 -0.88 -34.15
C THR A 105 -16.77 -0.88 -35.62
N CYS A 106 -17.07 -1.95 -36.35
CA CYS A 106 -16.81 -2.05 -37.78
C CYS A 106 -17.82 -1.20 -38.55
N ALA A 107 -17.34 -0.34 -39.45
CA ALA A 107 -18.17 0.39 -40.39
C ALA A 107 -18.14 -0.32 -41.75
N GLY A 108 -19.24 -0.97 -42.11
CA GLY A 108 -19.39 -1.68 -43.39
C GLY A 108 -19.79 -0.76 -44.54
N THR A 109 -20.27 0.45 -44.25
CA THR A 109 -20.64 1.47 -45.24
C THR A 109 -19.98 2.81 -44.97
N ALA A 110 -19.87 3.66 -46.01
CA ALA A 110 -19.33 5.02 -45.87
C ALA A 110 -20.15 5.89 -44.90
N THR A 111 -21.47 5.68 -44.82
CA THR A 111 -22.34 6.36 -43.87
C THR A 111 -22.07 5.95 -42.42
N GLU A 112 -21.87 4.65 -42.17
CA GLU A 112 -21.49 4.13 -40.85
C GLU A 112 -20.11 4.63 -40.42
N LEU A 113 -19.18 4.78 -41.36
CA LEU A 113 -17.86 5.35 -41.09
C LEU A 113 -17.97 6.81 -40.66
N ALA A 114 -18.76 7.62 -41.40
CA ALA A 114 -18.99 9.01 -41.06
C ALA A 114 -19.67 9.18 -39.68
N THR A 115 -20.64 8.31 -39.34
CA THR A 115 -21.28 8.31 -38.00
C THR A 115 -20.29 7.96 -36.90
N LYS A 116 -19.44 6.95 -37.11
CA LYS A 116 -18.38 6.57 -36.17
C LYS A 116 -17.39 7.70 -35.93
N GLU A 117 -16.91 8.34 -37.00
CA GLU A 117 -15.96 9.45 -36.92
C GLU A 117 -16.55 10.66 -36.19
N ALA A 118 -17.80 11.02 -36.49
CA ALA A 118 -18.51 12.10 -35.80
C ALA A 118 -18.64 11.81 -34.29
N ARG A 119 -19.01 10.58 -33.93
CA ARG A 119 -19.18 10.20 -32.53
C ARG A 119 -17.86 10.17 -31.75
N LEU A 120 -16.77 9.74 -32.39
CA LEU A 120 -15.43 9.81 -31.81
C LEU A 120 -14.95 11.26 -31.64
N ALA A 121 -15.29 12.16 -32.56
CA ALA A 121 -14.97 13.58 -32.43
C ALA A 121 -15.68 14.22 -31.23
N GLU A 122 -16.98 13.94 -31.03
CA GLU A 122 -17.75 14.40 -29.86
C GLU A 122 -17.13 13.93 -28.54
N LEU A 123 -16.77 12.64 -28.46
CA LEU A 123 -16.17 12.08 -27.24
C LEU A 123 -14.79 12.68 -26.94
N ARG A 124 -13.99 12.98 -27.97
CA ARG A 124 -12.70 13.68 -27.81
C ARG A 124 -12.86 15.12 -27.32
N GLU A 125 -13.88 15.83 -27.81
CA GLU A 125 -14.21 17.17 -27.31
C GLU A 125 -14.63 17.11 -25.83
N GLU A 126 -15.35 16.06 -25.44
CA GLU A 126 -15.74 15.83 -24.05
C GLU A 126 -14.53 15.55 -23.14
N ILE A 127 -13.58 14.72 -23.56
CA ILE A 127 -12.30 14.55 -22.84
C ILE A 127 -11.57 15.88 -22.67
N THR A 128 -11.54 16.71 -23.72
CA THR A 128 -10.89 18.03 -23.64
C THR A 128 -11.57 18.95 -22.62
N LYS A 129 -12.90 18.87 -22.48
CA LYS A 129 -13.65 19.63 -21.47
C LYS A 129 -13.35 19.13 -20.05
N ILE A 130 -13.23 17.82 -19.88
CA ILE A 130 -12.84 17.18 -18.62
C ILE A 130 -11.42 17.58 -18.24
N ASP A 131 -10.46 17.57 -19.17
CA ASP A 131 -9.08 18.05 -18.97
C ASP A 131 -9.04 19.51 -18.49
N LEU A 132 -9.87 20.37 -19.06
CA LEU A 132 -9.97 21.78 -18.66
C LEU A 132 -10.59 21.96 -17.27
N ALA A 133 -11.57 21.12 -16.92
CA ALA A 133 -12.19 21.13 -15.60
C ALA A 133 -11.22 20.66 -14.50
N GLU A 134 -10.38 19.64 -14.77
CA GLU A 134 -9.29 19.21 -13.87
C GLU A 134 -8.30 20.34 -13.60
N LYS A 135 -7.85 21.01 -14.66
CA LYS A 135 -6.94 22.16 -14.54
C LYS A 135 -7.54 23.29 -13.70
N HIS A 136 -8.84 23.53 -13.81
CA HIS A 136 -9.53 24.57 -13.04
C HIS A 136 -9.74 24.17 -11.57
N MET A 137 -9.96 22.88 -11.28
CA MET A 137 -10.05 22.38 -9.90
C MET A 137 -8.70 22.46 -9.19
N SER A 138 -7.62 22.01 -9.84
CA SER A 138 -6.24 22.15 -9.34
C SER A 138 -5.78 23.61 -9.24
N GLY A 139 -6.33 24.51 -10.06
CA GLY A 139 -6.05 25.95 -10.02
C GLY A 139 -6.71 26.72 -8.87
N LYS A 140 -7.79 26.20 -8.27
CA LYS A 140 -8.51 26.86 -7.17
C LYS A 140 -7.79 26.77 -5.81
N GLU A 141 -7.03 25.70 -5.56
CA GLU A 141 -6.09 25.62 -4.42
C GLU A 141 -4.99 26.71 -4.48
N ARG A 142 -4.79 27.32 -5.65
CA ARG A 142 -3.66 28.20 -5.94
C ARG A 142 -3.97 29.71 -5.88
N SER A 143 -5.23 30.12 -5.78
CA SER A 143 -5.58 31.54 -5.94
C SER A 143 -5.36 32.44 -4.72
N GLU A 144 -5.04 31.92 -3.53
CA GLU A 144 -4.70 32.78 -2.39
C GLU A 144 -3.20 32.94 -2.09
N LYS A 145 -2.34 32.09 -2.65
CA LYS A 145 -0.89 32.24 -2.45
C LYS A 145 -0.13 31.85 -3.71
N VAL A 146 0.19 32.87 -4.51
CA VAL A 146 1.53 33.15 -5.08
C VAL A 146 1.34 34.04 -6.32
N ARG A 147 1.56 35.34 -6.13
CA ARG A 147 1.99 36.24 -7.19
C ARG A 147 3.51 36.12 -7.37
N ARG A 148 3.95 36.25 -8.63
CA ARG A 148 5.33 36.23 -9.20
C ARG A 148 5.67 34.88 -9.82
N GLY A 149 6.23 34.81 -11.02
CA GLY A 149 6.74 35.80 -11.96
C GLY A 149 7.54 35.04 -13.01
N ASP A 150 7.52 35.52 -14.26
CA ASP A 150 8.36 35.16 -15.40
C ASP A 150 8.86 33.70 -15.47
N ARG A 151 8.21 32.87 -16.30
CA ARG A 151 8.86 31.69 -16.90
C ARG A 151 9.16 31.97 -18.37
N PRO A 152 10.39 31.70 -18.85
CA PRO A 152 10.72 31.82 -20.26
C PRO A 152 10.16 30.65 -21.07
N ASP A 153 10.01 30.92 -22.36
CA ASP A 153 9.47 30.13 -23.47
C ASP A 153 9.67 28.60 -23.36
N GLU A 154 8.56 27.86 -23.27
CA GLU A 154 8.46 26.40 -23.07
C GLU A 154 8.78 25.56 -24.33
N SER A 155 9.09 26.19 -25.47
CA SER A 155 9.13 25.51 -26.77
C SER A 155 10.42 24.72 -27.10
N ALA A 156 11.38 24.59 -26.16
CA ALA A 156 12.70 24.00 -26.45
C ALA A 156 13.12 22.77 -25.60
N ARG A 157 12.27 22.24 -24.72
CA ARG A 157 12.64 21.08 -23.89
C ARG A 157 12.41 19.76 -24.64
N THR A 158 13.42 18.89 -24.65
CA THR A 158 13.25 17.52 -25.13
C THR A 158 12.80 16.62 -24.00
N ASP A 159 12.04 15.57 -24.31
CA ASP A 159 11.54 14.58 -23.34
C ASP A 159 12.66 13.90 -22.52
N GLU A 160 13.90 13.94 -23.04
CA GLU A 160 15.09 13.41 -22.35
C GLU A 160 15.57 14.31 -21.20
N ASP A 161 15.18 15.58 -21.16
CA ASP A 161 15.56 16.53 -20.11
C ASP A 161 14.71 16.38 -18.84
N PHE A 162 13.65 15.56 -18.87
CA PHE A 162 12.73 15.40 -17.75
C PHE A 162 13.16 14.27 -16.79
N PRO A 163 13.39 14.55 -15.49
CA PRO A 163 13.91 13.55 -14.55
C PRO A 163 12.90 12.45 -14.21
N TYR A 164 11.63 12.64 -14.56
CA TYR A 164 10.56 11.68 -14.36
C TYR A 164 10.08 11.07 -15.67
N ILE A 165 9.75 9.79 -15.65
CA ILE A 165 9.16 9.05 -16.76
C ILE A 165 7.80 8.47 -16.34
N ALA A 166 6.82 8.56 -17.23
CA ALA A 166 5.48 8.02 -16.97
C ALA A 166 5.49 6.48 -16.86
N TYR A 167 4.52 5.94 -16.13
CA TYR A 167 4.38 4.51 -15.87
C TYR A 167 4.55 3.60 -17.10
N PRO A 168 3.95 3.85 -18.28
CA PRO A 168 4.14 2.98 -19.44
C PRO A 168 5.61 2.85 -19.89
N ARG A 169 6.39 3.94 -19.78
CA ARG A 169 7.82 3.95 -20.10
C ARG A 169 8.63 3.25 -19.02
N ALA A 170 8.36 3.55 -17.75
CA ALA A 170 8.99 2.88 -16.61
C ALA A 170 8.78 1.36 -16.67
N MET A 171 7.54 0.93 -16.86
CA MET A 171 7.14 -0.47 -16.97
C MET A 171 7.80 -1.17 -18.17
N LYS A 172 7.94 -0.49 -19.32
CA LYS A 172 8.68 -1.05 -20.46
C LYS A 172 10.13 -1.35 -20.09
N ARG A 173 10.82 -0.38 -19.47
CA ARG A 173 12.23 -0.53 -19.05
C ARG A 173 12.43 -1.62 -18.00
N LEU A 174 11.58 -1.63 -16.96
CA LEU A 174 11.64 -2.66 -15.90
C LEU A 174 11.37 -4.06 -16.46
N ARG A 175 10.44 -4.19 -17.41
CA ARG A 175 10.15 -5.47 -18.06
C ARG A 175 11.30 -5.96 -18.93
N GLU A 176 11.90 -5.08 -19.73
CA GLU A 176 13.03 -5.43 -20.59
C GLU A 176 14.26 -5.85 -19.77
N ARG A 177 14.51 -5.17 -18.63
CA ARG A 177 15.66 -5.48 -17.76
C ARG A 177 15.44 -6.68 -16.84
N LEU A 178 14.30 -6.72 -16.15
CA LEU A 178 14.06 -7.61 -15.01
C LEU A 178 12.97 -8.66 -15.27
N GLY A 179 12.30 -8.62 -16.42
CA GLY A 179 11.10 -9.41 -16.66
C GLY A 179 9.95 -9.05 -15.72
N ALA A 180 9.92 -7.81 -15.20
CA ALA A 180 8.95 -7.37 -14.22
C ALA A 180 7.49 -7.44 -14.73
N THR A 181 6.58 -7.80 -13.85
CA THR A 181 5.12 -7.69 -14.09
C THR A 181 4.56 -6.39 -13.51
N ARG A 182 3.31 -6.05 -13.84
CA ARG A 182 2.66 -4.83 -13.33
C ARG A 182 2.37 -4.97 -11.83
N GLU A 183 2.04 -6.19 -11.42
CA GLU A 183 1.77 -6.60 -10.05
C GLU A 183 3.04 -6.52 -9.20
N GLU A 184 4.20 -6.91 -9.73
CA GLU A 184 5.49 -6.73 -9.04
C GLU A 184 5.83 -5.26 -8.82
N VAL A 185 5.61 -4.40 -9.83
CA VAL A 185 5.80 -2.96 -9.66
C VAL A 185 4.87 -2.41 -8.58
N ALA A 186 3.63 -2.89 -8.49
CA ALA A 186 2.73 -2.49 -7.42
C ALA A 186 3.22 -2.91 -6.04
N ALA A 187 3.76 -4.12 -5.88
CA ALA A 187 4.39 -4.54 -4.63
C ALA A 187 5.59 -3.66 -4.28
N TRP A 188 6.47 -3.37 -5.24
CA TRP A 188 7.63 -2.51 -4.99
C TRP A 188 7.22 -1.08 -4.60
N VAL A 189 6.18 -0.52 -5.23
CA VAL A 189 5.66 0.79 -4.85
C VAL A 189 5.02 0.76 -3.46
N PHE A 190 4.33 -0.33 -3.10
CA PHE A 190 3.71 -0.50 -1.79
C PHE A 190 4.75 -0.48 -0.65
N TRP A 191 5.89 -1.16 -0.84
CA TRP A 191 6.95 -1.17 0.15
C TRP A 191 7.74 0.14 0.21
N GLY A 192 7.86 0.82 -0.94
CA GLY A 192 8.59 2.10 -1.04
C GLY A 192 10.10 1.96 -0.86
N GLU A 193 10.83 3.05 -1.11
CA GLU A 193 12.30 3.09 -1.09
C GLU A 193 12.92 2.60 0.22
N THR A 194 12.30 2.90 1.37
CA THR A 194 12.85 2.54 2.69
C THR A 194 12.81 1.04 2.98
N GLN A 195 12.09 0.27 2.17
CA GLN A 195 11.99 -1.19 2.28
C GLN A 195 12.41 -1.90 0.98
N GLY A 196 13.33 -1.30 0.22
CA GLY A 196 13.87 -1.91 -1.00
C GLY A 196 12.92 -1.86 -2.21
N GLY A 197 11.90 -0.99 -2.14
CA GLY A 197 10.89 -0.78 -3.17
C GLY A 197 11.12 0.45 -4.06
N LEU A 198 10.09 0.82 -4.82
CA LEU A 198 10.09 1.96 -5.74
C LEU A 198 9.27 3.13 -5.18
N VAL A 199 9.60 4.34 -5.59
CA VAL A 199 8.77 5.52 -5.34
C VAL A 199 8.02 5.90 -6.62
N ALA A 200 6.70 5.96 -6.53
CA ALA A 200 5.85 6.53 -7.55
C ALA A 200 5.46 7.96 -7.17
N TYR A 201 5.19 8.78 -8.18
CA TYR A 201 4.85 10.18 -8.04
C TYR A 201 3.59 10.51 -8.85
N THR A 202 2.78 11.45 -8.38
CA THR A 202 1.65 11.99 -9.14
C THR A 202 2.04 13.33 -9.76
N ASN A 203 1.45 13.64 -10.91
CA ASN A 203 1.55 14.96 -11.55
C ASN A 203 2.99 15.47 -11.77
N ALA A 204 3.96 14.58 -12.03
CA ALA A 204 5.35 14.98 -12.22
C ALA A 204 5.58 15.84 -13.46
N ASN A 205 4.68 15.77 -14.44
CA ASN A 205 4.64 16.67 -15.59
C ASN A 205 4.27 18.13 -15.22
N GLU A 206 3.71 18.37 -14.04
CA GLU A 206 3.12 19.66 -13.66
C GLU A 206 3.69 20.25 -12.37
N LEU A 207 4.14 19.39 -11.45
CA LEU A 207 4.56 19.75 -10.09
C LEU A 207 6.05 19.47 -9.87
N ASP A 208 6.71 20.38 -9.15
CA ASP A 208 8.13 20.29 -8.78
C ASP A 208 8.36 20.82 -7.33
N PRO A 209 8.72 19.94 -6.37
CA PRO A 209 8.80 18.50 -6.52
C PRO A 209 7.39 17.88 -6.67
N PRO A 210 7.24 16.77 -7.38
CA PRO A 210 5.96 16.11 -7.48
C PRO A 210 5.58 15.39 -6.18
N PRO A 211 4.28 15.35 -5.82
CA PRO A 211 3.80 14.56 -4.70
C PRO A 211 4.08 13.07 -4.88
N LYS A 212 4.36 12.38 -3.78
CA LYS A 212 4.51 10.92 -3.79
C LYS A 212 3.14 10.26 -3.88
N PHE A 213 3.06 9.20 -4.68
CA PHE A 213 1.90 8.33 -4.72
C PHE A 213 1.92 7.37 -3.52
N ALA A 214 0.75 7.10 -2.96
CA ALA A 214 0.53 6.08 -1.96
C ALA A 214 -0.75 5.32 -2.28
N PHE A 215 -0.79 4.04 -1.90
CA PHE A 215 -1.97 3.21 -2.02
C PHE A 215 -2.94 3.45 -0.86
N PHE A 216 -4.23 3.30 -1.12
CA PHE A 216 -5.28 3.47 -0.11
C PHE A 216 -6.42 2.47 -0.32
N TYR A 217 -6.99 1.98 0.78
CA TYR A 217 -8.07 0.97 0.74
C TYR A 217 -9.34 1.45 0.04
N THR A 218 -9.53 2.77 -0.08
CA THR A 218 -10.65 3.37 -0.81
C THR A 218 -10.51 3.29 -2.34
N MET A 219 -9.35 2.87 -2.85
CA MET A 219 -9.12 2.63 -4.28
C MET A 219 -9.75 1.31 -4.76
N GLY A 220 -10.34 0.52 -3.86
CA GLY A 220 -10.93 -0.77 -4.17
C GLY A 220 -9.89 -1.82 -4.54
N ASP A 221 -10.31 -2.91 -5.19
CA ASP A 221 -9.43 -4.05 -5.48
C ASP A 221 -8.42 -3.76 -6.60
N ASP A 222 -8.66 -2.76 -7.46
CA ASP A 222 -7.77 -2.42 -8.57
C ASP A 222 -6.64 -1.48 -8.14
N TYR A 223 -5.50 -2.07 -7.76
CA TYR A 223 -4.28 -1.33 -7.47
C TYR A 223 -3.42 -1.03 -8.71
N ILE A 224 -3.79 -1.48 -9.91
CA ILE A 224 -2.99 -1.26 -11.12
C ILE A 224 -3.40 0.02 -11.82
N SER A 225 -4.71 0.31 -11.91
CA SER A 225 -5.20 1.52 -12.58
C SER A 225 -4.62 2.82 -12.01
N PRO A 226 -4.54 3.01 -10.66
CA PRO A 226 -3.92 4.21 -10.09
C PRO A 226 -2.43 4.38 -10.48
N LEU A 227 -1.68 3.27 -10.61
CA LEU A 227 -0.28 3.32 -11.03
C LEU A 227 -0.12 3.79 -12.47
N MET A 228 -1.13 3.62 -13.34
CA MET A 228 -1.03 4.05 -14.73
C MET A 228 -0.93 5.58 -14.86
N ALA A 229 -1.44 6.32 -13.87
CA ALA A 229 -1.32 7.77 -13.78
C ALA A 229 -0.01 8.24 -13.11
N CYS A 230 0.82 7.30 -12.63
CA CYS A 230 2.02 7.63 -11.88
C CYS A 230 3.24 7.86 -12.78
N TRP A 231 4.20 8.55 -12.18
CA TRP A 231 5.51 8.87 -12.72
C TRP A 231 6.60 8.32 -11.81
N PHE A 232 7.76 8.06 -12.37
CA PHE A 232 8.90 7.47 -11.66
C PHE A 232 10.14 8.27 -11.99
N ARG A 233 11.05 8.45 -11.04
CA ARG A 233 12.36 9.01 -11.37
C ARG A 233 13.09 8.06 -12.31
N ARG A 234 13.68 8.63 -13.35
CA ARG A 234 14.39 7.85 -14.37
C ARG A 234 15.55 7.07 -13.77
N ASP A 235 16.38 7.76 -12.99
CA ASP A 235 17.57 7.17 -12.37
C ASP A 235 17.19 6.02 -11.44
N ASP A 236 16.11 6.17 -10.66
CA ASP A 236 15.59 5.11 -9.80
C ASP A 236 15.18 3.90 -10.65
N ILE A 237 14.44 4.09 -11.74
CA ILE A 237 14.07 2.99 -12.65
C ILE A 237 15.28 2.32 -13.29
N GLU A 238 16.33 3.08 -13.63
CA GLU A 238 17.54 2.57 -14.27
C GLU A 238 18.48 1.84 -13.29
N ALA A 239 18.50 2.26 -12.03
CA ALA A 239 19.33 1.66 -10.98
C ALA A 239 18.59 0.59 -10.16
N PHE A 240 17.26 0.51 -10.26
CA PHE A 240 16.45 -0.38 -9.43
C PHE A 240 16.83 -1.84 -9.64
N GLU A 241 17.10 -2.51 -8.52
CA GLU A 241 17.27 -3.94 -8.37
C GLU A 241 16.39 -4.38 -7.21
N PRO A 242 15.40 -5.26 -7.43
CA PRO A 242 14.43 -5.62 -6.39
C PRO A 242 15.04 -6.58 -5.37
N ASP A 243 14.89 -6.25 -4.08
CA ASP A 243 15.26 -7.15 -2.98
C ASP A 243 14.37 -8.41 -2.96
N GLU A 244 13.14 -8.30 -3.46
CA GLU A 244 12.16 -9.38 -3.49
C GLU A 244 11.34 -9.38 -4.80
N ARG A 245 10.97 -10.57 -5.26
CA ARG A 245 10.09 -10.79 -6.41
C ARG A 245 8.72 -11.24 -5.93
N TYR A 246 7.67 -10.95 -6.70
CA TYR A 246 6.30 -11.24 -6.28
C TYR A 246 5.54 -12.04 -7.32
N ILE A 247 4.64 -12.90 -6.85
CA ILE A 247 3.65 -13.59 -7.68
C ILE A 247 2.25 -13.31 -7.14
N THR A 248 1.25 -13.35 -8.02
CA THR A 248 -0.15 -13.22 -7.59
C THR A 248 -0.62 -14.48 -6.87
N GLY A 249 -1.63 -14.35 -6.01
CA GLY A 249 -2.29 -15.48 -5.36
C GLY A 249 -2.87 -16.45 -6.39
N LYS A 250 -3.41 -15.95 -7.50
CA LYS A 250 -3.84 -16.78 -8.63
C LYS A 250 -2.69 -17.65 -9.16
N THR A 251 -1.54 -17.03 -9.46
CA THR A 251 -0.35 -17.75 -9.96
C THR A 251 0.18 -18.76 -8.93
N LEU A 252 0.15 -18.41 -7.65
CA LEU A 252 0.57 -19.31 -6.57
C LEU A 252 -0.35 -20.54 -6.47
N ILE A 253 -1.68 -20.34 -6.51
CA ILE A 253 -2.66 -21.43 -6.47
C ILE A 253 -2.47 -22.34 -7.69
N GLU A 254 -2.28 -21.79 -8.89
CA GLU A 254 -1.99 -22.58 -10.10
C GLU A 254 -0.66 -23.34 -9.98
N ARG A 255 0.37 -22.72 -9.42
CA ARG A 255 1.70 -23.31 -9.23
C ARG A 255 1.65 -24.51 -8.30
N TRP A 256 1.04 -24.35 -7.12
CA TRP A 256 0.90 -25.41 -6.11
C TRP A 256 -0.20 -26.41 -6.46
N GLY A 257 -1.15 -26.06 -7.33
CA GLY A 257 -2.14 -26.99 -7.86
C GLY A 257 -1.55 -28.14 -8.69
N ASN A 258 -0.28 -28.06 -9.08
CA ASN A 258 0.43 -29.17 -9.73
C ASN A 258 0.87 -30.26 -8.75
N GLU A 259 0.83 -29.99 -7.44
CA GLU A 259 1.15 -30.98 -6.42
C GLU A 259 -0.09 -31.84 -6.10
N PRO A 260 -0.09 -33.15 -6.44
CA PRO A 260 -1.30 -33.97 -6.43
C PRO A 260 -1.84 -34.28 -5.03
N HIS A 261 -1.09 -33.96 -3.98
CA HIS A 261 -1.39 -34.34 -2.59
C HIS A 261 -1.90 -33.18 -1.74
N ILE A 262 -2.05 -31.98 -2.32
CA ILE A 262 -2.54 -30.81 -1.60
C ILE A 262 -3.78 -30.24 -2.28
N GLU A 263 -4.66 -29.65 -1.48
CA GLU A 263 -5.61 -28.67 -1.99
C GLU A 263 -4.89 -27.31 -1.92
N PRO A 264 -4.58 -26.66 -3.05
CA PRO A 264 -3.68 -25.51 -3.07
C PRO A 264 -4.21 -24.27 -2.32
N LYS A 265 -5.51 -23.97 -2.36
CA LYS A 265 -6.07 -22.81 -1.64
C LYS A 265 -6.00 -23.01 -0.13
N ALA A 266 -6.42 -24.18 0.36
CA ALA A 266 -6.35 -24.56 1.76
C ALA A 266 -4.89 -24.63 2.24
N PHE A 267 -3.97 -25.08 1.38
CA PHE A 267 -2.55 -25.08 1.70
C PHE A 267 -1.98 -23.66 1.81
N VAL A 268 -2.32 -22.74 0.89
CA VAL A 268 -1.96 -21.32 1.00
C VAL A 268 -2.47 -20.72 2.31
N LEU A 269 -3.75 -20.93 2.65
CA LEU A 269 -4.33 -20.44 3.90
C LEU A 269 -3.61 -21.00 5.13
N ALA A 270 -3.27 -22.30 5.13
CA ALA A 270 -2.52 -22.90 6.23
C ALA A 270 -1.12 -22.27 6.38
N LYS A 271 -0.41 -21.94 5.28
CA LYS A 271 0.90 -21.28 5.36
C LYS A 271 0.83 -19.83 5.83
N ILE A 272 -0.27 -19.15 5.55
CA ILE A 272 -0.57 -17.81 6.08
C ILE A 272 -0.85 -17.90 7.58
N GLU A 273 -1.66 -18.86 8.04
CA GLU A 273 -1.94 -19.11 9.46
C GLU A 273 -0.67 -19.49 10.25
N GLU A 274 0.23 -20.27 9.63
CA GLU A 274 1.56 -20.60 10.15
C GLU A 274 2.52 -19.38 10.16
N SER A 275 2.12 -18.24 9.57
CA SER A 275 2.94 -17.05 9.34
C SER A 275 4.24 -17.33 8.54
N ARG A 276 4.24 -18.38 7.72
CA ARG A 276 5.34 -18.72 6.81
C ARG A 276 5.19 -18.07 5.44
N LEU A 277 3.97 -17.64 5.12
CA LEU A 277 3.62 -16.95 3.90
C LEU A 277 2.84 -15.68 4.26
N LEU A 278 3.23 -14.54 3.69
CA LEU A 278 2.52 -13.28 3.86
C LEU A 278 1.78 -12.93 2.57
N ASP A 279 0.49 -12.68 2.69
CA ASP A 279 -0.30 -12.06 1.63
C ASP A 279 -0.28 -10.54 1.78
N ILE A 280 0.02 -9.83 0.69
CA ILE A 280 -0.13 -8.38 0.63
C ILE A 280 -1.12 -8.00 -0.46
N HIS A 281 -1.87 -6.94 -0.24
CA HIS A 281 -2.61 -6.29 -1.31
C HIS A 281 -2.29 -4.81 -1.28
N PRO A 282 -1.77 -4.19 -2.35
CA PRO A 282 -1.25 -2.82 -2.28
C PRO A 282 -2.23 -1.80 -1.68
N ASN A 283 -3.52 -1.90 -2.01
CA ASN A 283 -4.54 -1.00 -1.45
C ASN A 283 -4.95 -1.31 -0.01
N TYR A 284 -4.88 -2.58 0.43
CA TYR A 284 -5.48 -3.03 1.70
C TYR A 284 -4.46 -3.53 2.74
N GLY A 285 -3.19 -3.65 2.36
CA GLY A 285 -2.13 -4.27 3.17
C GLY A 285 -2.18 -5.79 3.20
N GLY A 286 -3.34 -6.42 2.97
CA GLY A 286 -3.53 -7.87 2.93
C GLY A 286 -4.86 -8.25 2.27
N THR A 287 -5.22 -9.53 2.32
CA THR A 287 -6.43 -10.09 1.68
C THR A 287 -7.35 -10.76 2.71
N ARG A 288 -8.49 -11.27 2.24
CA ARG A 288 -9.38 -12.15 3.02
C ARG A 288 -8.73 -13.45 3.48
N ALA A 289 -7.52 -13.78 3.01
CA ALA A 289 -6.78 -14.92 3.53
C ALA A 289 -6.32 -14.72 4.97
N THR A 290 -5.87 -13.50 5.31
CA THR A 290 -5.47 -13.13 6.68
C THR A 290 -6.67 -12.68 7.53
N TRP A 291 -7.64 -11.99 6.92
CA TRP A 291 -8.84 -11.47 7.61
C TRP A 291 -10.14 -11.94 6.94
N PRO A 292 -10.53 -13.22 7.10
CA PRO A 292 -11.69 -13.79 6.45
C PRO A 292 -13.02 -13.14 6.87
N GLU A 293 -13.07 -12.52 8.05
CA GLU A 293 -14.24 -11.80 8.58
C GLU A 293 -14.49 -10.45 7.92
N ARG A 294 -13.51 -9.93 7.15
CA ARG A 294 -13.58 -8.64 6.47
C ARG A 294 -14.03 -8.84 5.02
N GLU A 295 -15.33 -8.85 4.78
CA GLU A 295 -15.89 -9.02 3.43
C GLU A 295 -15.43 -7.94 2.45
N GLU A 296 -15.07 -6.76 2.96
CA GLU A 296 -14.55 -5.63 2.19
C GLU A 296 -13.11 -5.83 1.71
N PHE A 297 -12.40 -6.85 2.20
CA PHE A 297 -11.04 -7.14 1.78
C PHE A 297 -11.02 -7.91 0.46
N PRO A 298 -9.96 -7.72 -0.34
CA PRO A 298 -9.85 -8.34 -1.64
C PRO A 298 -9.65 -9.86 -1.51
N PRO A 299 -10.02 -10.65 -2.52
CA PRO A 299 -9.87 -12.10 -2.50
C PRO A 299 -8.38 -12.51 -2.50
N LEU A 300 -8.09 -13.70 -1.99
CA LEU A 300 -6.74 -14.30 -1.96
C LEU A 300 -6.04 -14.25 -3.32
N GLU A 301 -6.78 -14.50 -4.40
CA GLU A 301 -6.26 -14.55 -5.77
C GLU A 301 -5.60 -13.25 -6.24
N SER A 302 -6.06 -12.11 -5.69
CA SER A 302 -5.55 -10.78 -6.01
C SER A 302 -4.34 -10.36 -5.16
N GLY A 303 -4.08 -11.09 -4.07
CA GLY A 303 -2.93 -10.84 -3.21
C GLY A 303 -1.61 -11.12 -3.92
N LEU A 304 -0.54 -10.52 -3.39
CA LEU A 304 0.83 -10.70 -3.86
C LEU A 304 1.62 -11.43 -2.78
N PHE A 305 2.50 -12.32 -3.23
CA PHE A 305 3.27 -13.21 -2.37
C PHE A 305 4.74 -13.13 -2.74
N ALA A 306 5.58 -12.97 -1.72
CA ALA A 306 7.03 -12.96 -1.89
C ALA A 306 7.51 -14.32 -2.42
N LEU A 307 8.24 -14.31 -3.52
CA LEU A 307 8.69 -15.53 -4.19
C LEU A 307 9.72 -16.29 -3.34
N SER A 308 10.50 -15.60 -2.51
CA SER A 308 11.40 -16.24 -1.55
C SER A 308 10.66 -17.13 -0.55
N GLN A 309 9.53 -16.66 -0.01
CA GLN A 309 8.70 -17.42 0.94
C GLN A 309 8.09 -18.65 0.27
N VAL A 310 7.55 -18.47 -0.94
CA VAL A 310 7.00 -19.56 -1.76
C VAL A 310 8.05 -20.64 -1.98
N LYS A 311 9.27 -20.26 -2.42
CA LYS A 311 10.36 -21.20 -2.65
C LYS A 311 10.83 -21.91 -1.37
N ALA A 312 10.87 -21.21 -0.24
CA ALA A 312 11.24 -21.80 1.04
C ALA A 312 10.24 -22.90 1.45
N ILE A 313 8.94 -22.63 1.28
CA ILE A 313 7.88 -23.62 1.53
C ILE A 313 8.00 -24.79 0.57
N GLU A 314 8.26 -24.56 -0.72
CA GLU A 314 8.47 -25.63 -1.70
C GLU A 314 9.65 -26.53 -1.36
N ALA A 315 10.75 -25.96 -0.86
CA ALA A 315 11.92 -26.73 -0.45
C ALA A 315 11.63 -27.56 0.82
N GLU A 316 10.96 -26.96 1.82
CA GLU A 316 10.70 -27.59 3.11
C GLU A 316 9.57 -28.64 3.04
N ASP A 317 8.47 -28.32 2.36
CA ASP A 317 7.23 -29.10 2.40
C ASP A 317 7.09 -30.03 1.17
N PHE A 318 7.63 -29.66 0.00
CA PHE A 318 7.56 -30.48 -1.22
C PHE A 318 8.89 -31.15 -1.60
N GLY A 319 9.99 -30.78 -0.95
CA GLY A 319 11.32 -31.33 -1.23
C GLY A 319 11.88 -30.93 -2.61
N ILE A 320 11.43 -29.80 -3.16
CA ILE A 320 11.87 -29.30 -4.47
C ILE A 320 13.12 -28.41 -4.29
N GLY A 321 14.25 -28.82 -4.88
CA GLY A 321 15.44 -27.96 -5.05
C GLY A 321 16.54 -28.07 -3.98
N THR A 322 17.31 -29.17 -4.03
CA THR A 322 18.62 -29.49 -3.38
C THR A 322 18.54 -30.35 -2.08
N PRO A 323 19.45 -31.34 -1.87
CA PRO A 323 19.33 -32.40 -0.86
C PRO A 323 19.56 -31.89 0.56
N PRO A 324 19.17 -32.66 1.60
CA PRO A 324 19.40 -32.27 2.98
C PRO A 324 20.91 -32.16 3.20
N VAL A 325 21.41 -30.93 3.33
CA VAL A 325 22.73 -30.73 3.93
C VAL A 325 22.55 -31.11 5.40
N PRO A 326 23.23 -32.14 5.92
CA PRO A 326 22.99 -32.64 7.27
C PRO A 326 23.20 -31.60 8.37
N ASP A 327 23.87 -30.49 8.05
CA ASP A 327 24.23 -29.42 8.99
C ASP A 327 24.09 -27.98 8.42
N ALA A 328 23.34 -27.76 7.33
CA ALA A 328 23.05 -26.38 6.91
C ALA A 328 21.85 -25.84 7.71
N LYS A 329 22.10 -24.78 8.48
CA LYS A 329 21.02 -24.01 9.10
C LYS A 329 20.09 -23.49 7.99
N PRO A 330 18.76 -23.68 8.10
CA PRO A 330 17.83 -23.38 7.01
C PRO A 330 17.91 -21.90 6.60
N ALA A 331 18.11 -21.66 5.31
CA ALA A 331 18.12 -20.34 4.71
C ALA A 331 16.67 -19.87 4.53
N GLY A 332 16.20 -19.17 5.56
CA GLY A 332 14.85 -18.61 5.76
C GLY A 332 14.64 -18.15 7.22
N HIS A 333 15.71 -18.12 8.01
CA HIS A 333 15.68 -17.85 9.44
C HIS A 333 15.72 -16.35 9.74
N LEU A 334 14.56 -15.72 9.81
CA LEU A 334 14.34 -14.51 10.62
C LEU A 334 12.99 -14.74 11.32
N ASN A 335 12.82 -14.95 12.61
CA ASN A 335 13.64 -14.71 13.79
C ASN A 335 13.19 -15.70 14.89
N HIS A 336 13.76 -16.89 14.99
CA HIS A 336 13.63 -17.67 16.22
C HIS A 336 14.95 -18.31 16.53
N ASP A 337 15.52 -17.88 17.65
CA ASP A 337 16.77 -18.42 18.13
C ASP A 337 16.44 -19.35 19.30
N PRO A 338 16.51 -20.68 19.11
CA PRO A 338 16.16 -21.64 20.15
C PRO A 338 17.07 -21.54 21.38
N VAL A 339 18.30 -21.01 21.23
CA VAL A 339 19.22 -20.78 22.35
C VAL A 339 18.77 -19.56 23.16
N LEU A 340 18.46 -18.44 22.49
CA LEU A 340 17.86 -17.28 23.16
C LEU A 340 16.50 -17.62 23.78
N GLN A 341 15.69 -18.46 23.12
CA GLN A 341 14.40 -18.90 23.64
C GLN A 341 14.57 -19.77 24.90
N ALA A 342 15.59 -20.64 24.95
CA ALA A 342 15.92 -21.42 26.15
C ALA A 342 16.37 -20.52 27.31
N LYS A 343 17.22 -19.52 27.03
CA LYS A 343 17.63 -18.51 28.02
C LYS A 343 16.44 -17.67 28.51
N ALA A 344 15.57 -17.25 27.61
CA ALA A 344 14.34 -16.52 27.94
C ALA A 344 13.40 -17.36 28.83
N ASN A 345 13.28 -18.67 28.56
CA ASN A 345 12.53 -19.60 29.41
C ASN A 345 13.13 -19.69 30.82
N ALA A 346 14.46 -19.73 30.95
CA ALA A 346 15.12 -19.77 32.25
C ALA A 346 14.86 -18.49 33.06
N ILE A 347 14.94 -17.32 32.42
CA ILE A 347 14.62 -16.02 33.04
C ILE A 347 13.16 -15.98 33.49
N ALA A 348 12.22 -16.38 32.64
CA ALA A 348 10.81 -16.43 32.98
C ALA A 348 10.54 -17.37 34.18
N GLN A 349 11.19 -18.53 34.22
CA GLN A 349 11.08 -19.48 35.34
C GLN A 349 11.67 -18.93 36.64
N ASP A 350 12.79 -18.22 36.58
CA ASP A 350 13.37 -17.55 37.74
C ASP A 350 12.45 -16.45 38.29
N MET A 351 11.84 -15.65 37.39
CA MET A 351 10.85 -14.63 37.76
C MET A 351 9.62 -15.22 38.45
N LEU A 352 9.09 -16.34 37.95
CA LEU A 352 7.96 -17.05 38.55
C LEU A 352 8.31 -17.65 39.93
N LYS A 353 9.54 -18.13 40.12
CA LYS A 353 10.01 -18.70 41.40
C LYS A 353 10.26 -17.65 42.46
N ASN A 354 10.86 -16.52 42.09
CA ASN A 354 11.31 -15.50 43.03
C ASN A 354 10.23 -14.47 43.36
N ASN A 355 9.14 -14.39 42.59
CA ASN A 355 8.08 -13.39 42.83
C ASN A 355 6.69 -13.86 42.37
N ARG A 356 5.98 -14.62 43.22
CA ARG A 356 4.66 -15.24 42.92
C ARG A 356 3.53 -14.28 42.50
N ARG A 357 3.73 -12.95 42.62
CA ARG A 357 2.75 -11.92 42.24
C ARG A 357 3.15 -11.09 41.00
N ALA A 358 4.33 -11.32 40.41
CA ALA A 358 4.79 -10.56 39.25
C ALA A 358 4.26 -11.15 37.95
N ILE A 359 3.63 -10.31 37.11
CA ILE A 359 3.24 -10.69 35.75
C ILE A 359 4.51 -10.84 34.91
N VAL A 360 4.74 -12.04 34.39
CA VAL A 360 5.87 -12.35 33.50
C VAL A 360 5.42 -12.11 32.08
N THR A 361 5.82 -11.00 31.49
CA THR A 361 5.50 -10.68 30.09
C THR A 361 6.71 -10.92 29.18
N ARG A 362 6.44 -11.19 27.90
CA ARG A 362 7.46 -11.38 26.87
C ARG A 362 8.42 -10.19 26.80
N ASP A 363 7.92 -8.96 26.85
CA ASP A 363 8.75 -7.75 26.74
C ASP A 363 9.68 -7.58 27.95
N ARG A 364 9.21 -7.98 29.14
CA ARG A 364 10.02 -7.93 30.35
C ARG A 364 11.13 -8.97 30.34
N VAL A 365 10.83 -10.18 29.87
CA VAL A 365 11.83 -11.24 29.67
C VAL A 365 12.82 -10.84 28.57
N ALA A 366 12.35 -10.28 27.47
CA ALA A 366 13.18 -9.80 26.36
C ALA A 366 14.12 -8.68 26.80
N SER A 367 13.65 -7.73 27.61
CA SER A 367 14.45 -6.62 28.15
C SER A 367 15.59 -7.10 29.06
N ILE A 368 15.33 -8.10 29.91
CA ILE A 368 16.34 -8.70 30.78
C ILE A 368 17.38 -9.46 29.94
N LEU A 369 16.91 -10.28 29.00
CA LEU A 369 17.79 -11.08 28.14
C LEU A 369 18.65 -10.21 27.21
N ALA A 370 18.08 -9.14 26.66
CA ALA A 370 18.80 -8.15 25.84
C ALA A 370 19.98 -7.53 26.59
N ARG A 371 19.80 -7.21 27.87
CA ARG A 371 20.89 -6.70 28.72
C ARG A 371 21.97 -7.75 28.99
N GLN A 372 21.60 -9.01 29.18
CA GLN A 372 22.56 -10.10 29.45
C GLN A 372 23.41 -10.43 28.23
N GLU A 373 22.81 -10.35 27.03
CA GLU A 373 23.47 -10.73 25.78
C GLU A 373 24.05 -9.51 25.02
N ALA A 374 23.97 -8.31 25.59
CA ALA A 374 24.37 -7.05 24.96
C ALA A 374 23.70 -6.84 23.58
N MET A 375 22.40 -7.14 23.49
CA MET A 375 21.58 -7.04 22.29
C MET A 375 20.51 -5.96 22.43
N ASP A 376 19.98 -5.51 21.30
CA ASP A 376 18.77 -4.68 21.27
C ASP A 376 17.52 -5.49 21.68
N VAL A 377 16.60 -4.85 22.41
CA VAL A 377 15.37 -5.49 22.91
C VAL A 377 14.46 -5.91 21.76
N GLY A 378 14.32 -5.08 20.73
CA GLY A 378 13.55 -5.41 19.52
C GLY A 378 14.10 -6.64 18.82
N THR A 379 15.43 -6.79 18.80
CA THR A 379 16.12 -7.98 18.26
C THR A 379 15.82 -9.23 19.08
N VAL A 380 15.86 -9.16 20.41
CA VAL A 380 15.52 -10.29 21.28
C VAL A 380 14.05 -10.64 21.18
N THR A 381 13.15 -9.66 21.22
CA THR A 381 11.70 -9.86 21.08
C THR A 381 11.38 -10.55 19.77
N ARG A 382 11.96 -10.10 18.65
CA ARG A 382 11.80 -10.77 17.35
C ARG A 382 12.26 -12.22 17.41
N ARG A 383 13.31 -12.56 18.16
CA ARG A 383 13.96 -13.88 18.22
C ARG A 383 13.38 -14.87 19.25
N ILE A 384 12.52 -14.43 20.17
CA ILE A 384 11.81 -15.30 21.12
C ILE A 384 10.32 -15.37 20.77
N ARG A 385 9.76 -16.58 20.73
CA ARG A 385 8.37 -16.88 20.33
C ARG A 385 7.41 -17.08 21.51
N LYS A 386 7.89 -17.60 22.65
CA LYS A 386 7.01 -17.93 23.78
C LYS A 386 6.53 -16.67 24.52
N ARG A 387 5.23 -16.63 24.82
CA ARG A 387 4.62 -15.74 25.81
C ARG A 387 4.38 -16.57 27.08
N TRP A 388 4.67 -16.00 28.25
CA TRP A 388 4.51 -16.66 29.55
C TRP A 388 3.27 -16.16 30.27
#